data_AF-L1J7B8-F1
#
_entry.id   AF-L1J7B8-F1
#
_cell.length_a   1.000
_cell.length_b   1.000
_cell.length_c   1.000
_cell.angle_alpha   90.00
_cell.angle_beta   90.00
_cell.angle_gamma   90.00
#
_symmetry.space_group_name_H-M   'P 1'
#
loop_
_entity.id
_entity.type
_entity.pdbx_description
1 polymer ?
#
loop_
_entity_poly.entity_id
_entity_poly.type
_entity_poly.pdbx_seq_one_letter_code
_entity_poly.pdbx_strand_id
1 'polypeptide(L)'
;MLVKEAYTQLRTKEQLGYIVSSEVHSRWGVLGIRIVIQSLKPPHELEQRIESFLQSFHSYLQEMEEETFREHVDSLRTKKLEPDITLEQRSSRLFHEICMREECWDRRRQEAAHLKDVTKKEIVELFRDHLAPGGKNRRMLSSQVVGQDAISKQAHPGIASKEHVTRYK
;
A
#
# COMPACT_ATOMS: atom_id res chain seq x y z
N MET A 1 2.86 9.87 -3.73
CA MET A 1 1.82 10.53 -2.92
C MET A 1 1.45 9.66 -1.73
N LEU A 2 0.57 8.65 -1.88
CA LEU A 2 0.05 7.86 -0.75
C LEU A 2 1.12 7.27 0.16
N VAL A 3 2.18 6.67 -0.40
CA VAL A 3 3.22 6.01 0.40
C VAL A 3 3.90 6.97 1.38
N LYS A 4 4.18 8.19 0.92
CA LYS A 4 4.79 9.25 1.74
C LYS A 4 3.82 9.71 2.83
N GLU A 5 2.57 9.97 2.48
CA GLU A 5 1.56 10.44 3.44
C GLU A 5 1.19 9.38 4.47
N ALA A 6 1.09 8.11 4.06
CA ALA A 6 0.84 6.99 4.97
C ALA A 6 1.95 6.86 6.00
N TYR A 7 3.22 6.98 5.57
CA TYR A 7 4.35 6.97 6.49
C TYR A 7 4.30 8.16 7.45
N THR A 8 4.13 9.38 6.95
CA THR A 8 4.06 10.59 7.78
C THR A 8 2.93 10.52 8.80
N GLN A 9 1.72 10.12 8.39
CA GLN A 9 0.57 10.07 9.29
C GLN A 9 0.68 8.92 10.30
N LEU A 10 0.84 7.69 9.83
CA LEU A 10 0.73 6.50 10.66
C LEU A 10 2.00 6.25 11.50
N ARG A 11 3.19 6.55 10.96
CA ARG A 11 4.48 6.39 11.66
C ARG A 11 4.88 7.63 12.44
N THR A 12 4.92 8.80 11.78
CA THR A 12 5.53 9.98 12.39
C THR A 12 4.57 10.69 13.35
N LYS A 13 3.31 10.91 12.95
CA LYS A 13 2.33 11.64 13.79
C LYS A 13 1.64 10.73 14.81
N GLU A 14 1.08 9.61 14.36
CA GLU A 14 0.29 8.73 15.22
C GLU A 14 1.13 7.69 15.98
N GLN A 15 2.40 7.54 15.60
CA GLN A 15 3.38 6.65 16.23
C GLN A 15 2.84 5.23 16.45
N LEU A 16 2.11 4.71 15.46
CA LEU A 16 1.34 3.48 15.63
C LEU A 16 2.20 2.23 15.77
N GLY A 17 3.48 2.26 15.44
CA GLY A 17 4.29 1.05 15.52
C GLY A 17 5.71 1.26 15.04
N TYR A 18 6.60 0.31 15.38
CA TYR A 18 7.99 0.33 14.97
C TYR A 18 8.15 0.17 13.45
N ILE A 19 7.34 -0.72 12.86
CA ILE A 19 7.28 -0.94 11.40
C ILE A 19 5.95 -0.40 10.90
N VAL A 20 6.04 0.55 9.97
CA VAL A 20 4.92 1.04 9.16
C VAL A 20 5.44 1.12 7.73
N SER A 21 4.91 0.27 6.85
CA SER A 21 5.24 0.31 5.43
C SER A 21 3.98 0.40 4.60
N SER A 22 4.10 1.10 3.47
CA SER A 22 3.07 1.13 2.45
C SER A 22 3.74 1.00 1.09
N GLU A 23 3.19 0.13 0.25
CA GLU A 23 3.77 -0.17 -1.06
C GLU A 23 2.66 -0.42 -2.08
N VAL A 24 2.98 -0.14 -3.35
CA VAL A 24 2.18 -0.61 -4.47
C VAL A 24 2.55 -2.08 -4.68
N HIS A 25 1.56 -2.95 -4.59
CA HIS A 25 1.73 -4.38 -4.76
C HIS A 25 1.13 -4.81 -6.10
N SER A 26 1.95 -5.36 -6.98
CA SER A 26 1.48 -6.04 -8.20
C SER A 26 1.79 -7.52 -8.09
N ARG A 27 0.78 -8.37 -8.17
CA ARG A 27 0.95 -9.82 -8.14
C ARG A 27 -0.05 -10.48 -9.09
N TRP A 28 0.45 -11.33 -9.98
CA TRP A 28 -0.38 -12.07 -10.95
C TRP A 28 -1.30 -11.16 -11.79
N GLY A 29 -0.78 -10.02 -12.24
CA GLY A 29 -1.54 -9.04 -13.02
C GLY A 29 -2.55 -8.21 -12.22
N VAL A 30 -2.64 -8.39 -10.89
CA VAL A 30 -3.51 -7.60 -10.02
C VAL A 30 -2.69 -6.55 -9.30
N LEU A 31 -3.06 -5.28 -9.48
CA LEU A 31 -2.48 -4.14 -8.79
C LEU A 31 -3.30 -3.81 -7.54
N GLY A 32 -2.60 -3.47 -6.46
CA GLY A 32 -3.21 -3.01 -5.23
C GLY A 32 -2.25 -2.20 -4.37
N ILE A 33 -2.74 -1.76 -3.22
CA ILE A 33 -1.93 -1.09 -2.21
C ILE A 33 -1.89 -1.99 -0.99
N ARG A 34 -0.69 -2.19 -0.47
CA ARG A 34 -0.47 -2.94 0.77
C ARG A 34 0.03 -1.99 1.84
N ILE A 35 -0.61 -2.03 3.01
CA ILE A 35 -0.16 -1.31 4.21
C ILE A 35 0.13 -2.38 5.27
N VAL A 36 1.31 -2.32 5.88
CA VAL A 36 1.73 -3.23 6.95
C VAL A 36 2.12 -2.40 8.16
N ILE A 37 1.51 -2.71 9.31
CA ILE A 37 1.78 -2.06 10.58
C ILE A 37 2.10 -3.14 11.61
N GLN A 38 3.22 -2.98 12.32
CA GLN A 38 3.55 -3.77 13.50
C GLN A 38 3.49 -2.88 14.74
N SER A 39 2.53 -3.17 15.61
CA SER A 39 2.22 -2.38 16.81
C SER A 39 2.05 -3.25 18.05
N LEU A 40 2.06 -2.59 19.22
CA LEU A 40 1.54 -3.13 20.48
C LEU A 40 0.02 -2.94 20.62
N LYS A 41 -0.59 -2.09 19.79
CA LYS A 41 -2.04 -1.85 19.78
C LYS A 41 -2.78 -3.03 19.14
N PRO A 42 -4.03 -3.27 19.54
CA PRO A 42 -4.81 -4.35 18.97
C PRO A 42 -5.12 -4.10 17.47
N PRO A 43 -5.20 -5.16 16.64
CA PRO A 43 -5.35 -4.99 15.19
C PRO A 43 -6.59 -4.21 14.74
N HIS A 44 -7.71 -4.33 15.46
CA HIS A 44 -8.94 -3.60 15.12
C HIS A 44 -8.78 -2.07 15.21
N GLU A 45 -8.01 -1.57 16.19
CA GLU A 45 -7.71 -0.15 16.28
C GLU A 45 -6.83 0.30 15.11
N LEU A 46 -5.85 -0.52 14.72
CA LEU A 46 -4.96 -0.21 13.60
C LEU A 46 -5.74 -0.14 12.28
N GLU A 47 -6.66 -1.07 12.06
CA GLU A 47 -7.53 -1.07 10.88
C GLU A 47 -8.38 0.21 10.83
N GLN A 48 -9.00 0.62 11.94
CA GLN A 48 -9.73 1.89 12.03
C GLN A 48 -8.86 3.12 11.74
N ARG A 49 -7.58 3.10 12.16
CA ARG A 49 -6.63 4.18 11.83
C ARG A 49 -6.27 4.20 10.35
N ILE A 50 -6.12 3.04 9.72
CA ILE A 50 -5.90 2.95 8.27
C ILE A 50 -7.11 3.48 7.51
N GLU A 51 -8.34 3.09 7.89
CA GLU A 51 -9.58 3.59 7.30
C GLU A 51 -9.68 5.12 7.42
N SER A 52 -9.43 5.65 8.62
CA SER A 52 -9.40 7.09 8.87
C SER A 52 -8.35 7.81 8.02
N PHE A 53 -7.16 7.22 7.88
CA PHE A 53 -6.12 7.76 7.01
C PHE A 53 -6.55 7.78 5.55
N LEU A 54 -7.15 6.71 5.03
CA LEU A 54 -7.62 6.64 3.65
C LEU A 54 -8.70 7.68 3.37
N GLN A 55 -9.61 7.92 4.33
CA GLN A 55 -10.61 8.97 4.23
C GLN A 55 -9.97 10.36 4.16
N SER A 56 -9.03 10.66 5.08
CA SER A 56 -8.31 11.94 5.08
C SER A 56 -7.46 12.13 3.83
N PHE A 57 -6.88 11.05 3.31
CA PHE A 57 -6.08 11.09 2.09
C PHE A 57 -6.94 11.37 0.85
N HIS A 58 -8.18 10.89 0.81
CA HIS A 58 -9.12 11.26 -0.26
C HIS A 58 -9.36 12.78 -0.26
N SER A 59 -9.66 13.39 0.89
CA SER A 59 -9.82 14.85 0.99
C SER A 59 -8.55 15.59 0.58
N TYR A 60 -7.38 15.12 1.03
CA TYR A 60 -6.08 15.66 0.63
C TYR A 60 -5.88 15.63 -0.90
N LEU A 61 -6.27 14.55 -1.58
CA LEU A 61 -6.20 14.48 -3.04
C LEU A 61 -7.15 15.47 -3.74
N GLN A 62 -8.32 15.73 -3.16
CA GLN A 62 -9.29 16.68 -3.71
C GLN A 62 -8.82 18.13 -3.56
N GLU A 63 -8.25 18.46 -2.40
CA GLU A 63 -7.77 19.79 -2.03
C GLU A 63 -6.40 20.12 -2.62
N MET A 64 -5.64 19.11 -3.06
CA MET A 64 -4.32 19.29 -3.69
C MET A 64 -4.41 20.19 -4.93
N GLU A 65 -3.51 21.17 -5.01
CA GLU A 65 -3.38 22.04 -6.17
C GLU A 65 -2.89 21.26 -7.40
N GLU A 66 -3.33 21.71 -8.59
CA GLU A 66 -2.97 21.02 -9.84
C GLU A 66 -1.46 21.07 -10.11
N GLU A 67 -0.78 22.14 -9.69
CA GLU A 67 0.68 22.28 -9.80
C GLU A 67 1.41 21.22 -8.96
N THR A 68 1.05 21.06 -7.68
CA THR A 68 1.63 20.01 -6.82
C THR A 68 1.36 18.60 -7.36
N PHE A 69 0.16 18.37 -7.92
CA PHE A 69 -0.14 17.10 -8.58
C PHE A 69 0.79 16.85 -9.77
N ARG A 70 1.00 17.86 -10.63
CA ARG A 70 1.92 17.79 -11.77
C ARG A 70 3.36 17.52 -11.33
N GLU A 71 3.83 18.15 -10.26
CA GLU A 71 5.16 17.86 -9.69
C GLU A 71 5.31 16.40 -9.25
N HIS A 72 4.26 15.81 -8.66
CA HIS A 72 4.26 14.39 -8.30
C HIS A 72 4.30 13.47 -9.52
N VAL A 73 3.55 13.81 -10.57
CA VAL A 73 3.56 13.08 -11.84
C VAL A 73 4.95 13.15 -12.50
N ASP A 74 5.54 14.34 -12.56
CA ASP A 74 6.86 14.57 -13.14
C ASP A 74 7.96 13.85 -12.34
N SER A 75 7.89 13.89 -11.02
CA SER A 75 8.81 13.15 -10.14
C SER A 75 8.72 11.65 -10.38
N LEU A 76 7.52 11.10 -10.53
CA LEU A 76 7.32 9.68 -10.82
C LEU A 76 7.84 9.32 -12.22
N ARG A 77 7.61 10.18 -13.21
CA ARG A 77 8.11 10.00 -14.58
C ARG A 77 9.62 9.97 -14.61
N THR A 78 10.29 10.93 -13.95
CA THR A 78 11.75 10.97 -13.84
C THR A 78 12.28 9.68 -13.21
N LYS A 79 11.69 9.27 -12.08
CA LYS A 79 12.05 8.01 -11.40
C LYS A 79 11.88 6.77 -12.29
N LYS A 80 10.85 6.74 -13.14
CA LYS A 80 10.66 5.64 -14.11
C LYS A 80 11.72 5.64 -15.20
N LEU A 81 12.23 6.80 -15.61
CA LEU A 81 13.21 6.94 -16.69
C LEU A 81 14.67 6.82 -16.22
N GLU A 82 14.91 6.74 -14.92
CA GLU A 82 16.25 6.52 -14.36
C GLU A 82 16.89 5.24 -14.95
N PRO A 83 18.12 5.35 -15.48
CA PRO A 83 18.84 4.20 -15.98
C PRO A 83 19.26 3.30 -14.82
N ASP A 84 19.40 2.00 -15.08
CA ASP A 84 19.98 1.12 -14.08
C ASP A 84 21.46 1.44 -13.93
N ILE A 85 21.89 1.63 -12.70
CA ILE A 85 23.28 1.95 -12.36
C ILE A 85 24.10 0.66 -12.30
N THR A 86 23.48 -0.45 -11.90
CA THR A 86 24.14 -1.74 -11.72
C THR A 86 23.59 -2.83 -12.62
N LEU A 87 24.42 -3.84 -12.91
CA LEU A 87 23.98 -5.04 -13.63
C LEU A 87 22.87 -5.78 -12.87
N GLU A 88 22.94 -5.83 -11.54
CA GLU A 88 21.91 -6.46 -10.71
C GLU A 88 20.54 -5.79 -10.87
N GLN A 89 20.50 -4.45 -10.87
CA GLN A 89 19.27 -3.69 -11.10
C GLN A 89 18.68 -3.98 -12.49
N ARG A 90 19.55 -4.00 -13.51
CA ARG A 90 19.15 -4.32 -14.89
C ARG A 90 18.63 -5.75 -15.00
N SER A 91 19.36 -6.72 -14.47
CA SER A 91 19.00 -8.13 -14.47
C SER A 91 17.68 -8.36 -13.72
N SER A 92 17.50 -7.76 -12.54
CA SER A 92 16.27 -7.86 -11.76
C SER A 92 15.06 -7.32 -12.52
N ARG A 93 15.21 -6.18 -13.22
CA ARG A 93 14.13 -5.64 -14.06
C ARG A 93 13.77 -6.59 -15.19
N LEU A 94 14.76 -7.03 -15.97
CA LEU A 94 14.51 -7.90 -17.11
C LEU A 94 13.93 -9.25 -16.67
N PHE A 95 14.43 -9.80 -15.57
CA PHE A 95 13.94 -11.05 -15.01
C PHE A 95 12.50 -10.95 -14.52
N HIS A 96 12.08 -9.78 -14.01
CA HIS A 96 10.68 -9.53 -13.65
C HIS A 96 9.74 -9.70 -14.86
N GLU A 97 10.09 -9.14 -16.02
CA GLU A 97 9.30 -9.27 -17.25
C GLU A 97 9.17 -10.74 -17.70
N ILE A 98 10.24 -11.52 -17.56
CA ILE A 98 10.26 -12.96 -17.84
C ILE A 98 9.32 -13.70 -16.89
N CYS A 99 9.42 -13.44 -15.59
CA CYS A 99 8.59 -14.09 -14.57
C CYS A 99 7.10 -13.77 -14.76
N MET A 100 6.77 -12.54 -15.14
CA MET A 100 5.38 -12.12 -15.40
C MET A 100 4.87 -12.56 -16.77
N ARG A 101 5.75 -13.02 -17.67
CA ARG A 101 5.42 -13.43 -19.05
C ARG A 101 4.77 -12.31 -19.87
N GLU A 102 5.10 -11.06 -19.55
CA GLU A 102 4.56 -9.89 -20.25
C GLU A 102 5.51 -9.40 -21.35
N GLU A 103 6.80 -9.75 -21.27
CA GLU A 103 7.83 -9.43 -22.27
C GLU A 103 7.91 -7.94 -22.66
N CYS A 104 7.46 -7.04 -21.76
CA CYS A 104 7.41 -5.61 -22.02
C CYS A 104 8.72 -4.94 -21.59
N TRP A 105 9.76 -5.12 -22.41
CA TRP A 105 11.12 -4.66 -22.10
C TRP A 105 11.26 -3.14 -21.94
N ASP A 106 10.38 -2.38 -22.60
CA ASP A 106 10.33 -0.92 -22.59
C ASP A 106 9.21 -0.35 -21.70
N ARG A 107 8.59 -1.18 -20.82
CA ARG A 107 7.50 -0.79 -19.92
C ARG A 107 7.70 0.57 -19.25
N ARG A 108 8.89 0.80 -18.67
CA ARG A 108 9.20 2.06 -17.98
C ARG A 108 9.03 3.29 -18.88
N ARG A 109 9.37 3.18 -20.17
CA ARG A 109 9.21 4.27 -21.15
C ARG A 109 7.75 4.45 -21.54
N GLN A 110 7.00 3.36 -21.74
CA GLN A 110 5.58 3.42 -22.06
C GLN A 110 4.76 4.02 -20.90
N GLU A 111 4.98 3.54 -19.67
CA GLU A 111 4.36 4.08 -18.47
C GLU A 111 4.70 5.57 -18.28
N ALA A 112 5.97 5.95 -18.47
CA ALA A 112 6.40 7.35 -18.40
C ALA A 112 5.73 8.25 -19.45
N ALA A 113 5.42 7.70 -20.64
CA ALA A 113 4.68 8.41 -21.67
C ALA A 113 3.21 8.61 -21.26
N HIS A 114 2.55 7.54 -20.81
CA HIS A 114 1.15 7.59 -20.36
C HIS A 114 0.94 8.49 -19.14
N LEU A 115 1.92 8.57 -18.23
CA LEU A 115 1.84 9.45 -17.06
C LEU A 115 1.65 10.93 -17.42
N LYS A 116 2.01 11.38 -18.63
CA LYS A 116 1.82 12.78 -19.05
C LYS A 116 0.35 13.18 -19.17
N ASP A 117 -0.48 12.23 -19.58
CA ASP A 117 -1.89 12.45 -19.90
C ASP A 117 -2.80 12.21 -18.70
N VAL A 118 -2.27 11.63 -17.62
CA VAL A 118 -3.01 11.37 -16.37
C VAL A 118 -3.44 12.69 -15.73
N THR A 119 -4.72 12.78 -15.41
CA THR A 119 -5.32 13.94 -14.76
C THR A 119 -5.56 13.70 -13.27
N LYS A 120 -5.56 14.78 -12.47
CA LYS A 120 -5.91 14.69 -11.04
C LYS A 120 -7.31 14.11 -10.84
N LYS A 121 -8.27 14.50 -11.69
CA LYS A 121 -9.65 14.03 -11.63
C LYS A 121 -9.74 12.51 -11.75
N GLU A 122 -9.06 11.91 -12.71
CA GLU A 122 -9.04 10.45 -12.89
C GLU A 122 -8.46 9.73 -11.67
N ILE A 123 -7.40 10.29 -11.07
CA ILE A 123 -6.79 9.70 -9.87
C ILE A 123 -7.70 9.81 -8.65
N VAL A 124 -8.39 10.95 -8.47
CA VAL A 124 -9.38 11.13 -7.39
C VAL A 124 -10.54 10.15 -7.55
N GLU A 125 -11.08 10.00 -8.76
CA GLU A 125 -12.17 9.07 -9.06
C GLU A 125 -11.75 7.61 -8.84
N LEU A 126 -10.57 7.23 -9.32
CA LEU A 126 -9.99 5.91 -9.10
C LEU A 126 -9.81 5.62 -7.61
N PHE A 127 -9.28 6.59 -6.85
CA PHE A 127 -9.11 6.43 -5.41
C PHE A 127 -10.45 6.27 -4.70
N ARG A 128 -11.43 7.13 -5.00
CA ARG A 128 -12.78 7.06 -4.44
C ARG A 128 -13.43 5.70 -4.69
N ASP A 129 -13.35 5.20 -5.91
CA ASP A 129 -14.10 4.01 -6.30
C ASP A 129 -13.44 2.70 -5.82
N HIS A 130 -12.12 2.66 -5.70
CA HIS A 130 -11.37 1.43 -5.41
C HIS A 130 -10.68 1.38 -4.04
N LEU A 131 -10.36 2.51 -3.43
CA LEU A 131 -9.52 2.57 -2.22
C LEU A 131 -10.20 3.23 -1.02
N ALA A 132 -10.99 4.28 -1.25
CA ALA A 132 -11.65 5.01 -0.18
C ALA A 132 -12.66 4.12 0.59
N PRO A 133 -12.86 4.36 1.90
CA PRO A 133 -13.88 3.66 2.66
C PRO A 133 -15.26 3.80 2.01
N GLY A 134 -15.96 2.68 1.79
CA GLY A 134 -17.25 2.67 1.11
C GLY A 134 -17.21 2.77 -0.44
N GLY A 135 -16.02 2.75 -1.05
CA GLY A 135 -15.88 2.76 -2.51
C GLY A 135 -16.59 1.59 -3.21
N LYS A 136 -17.27 1.88 -4.32
CA LYS A 136 -18.14 0.93 -5.05
C LYS A 136 -17.43 -0.37 -5.46
N ASN A 137 -16.16 -0.26 -5.86
CA ASN A 137 -15.36 -1.36 -6.38
C ASN A 137 -14.24 -1.75 -5.41
N ARG A 138 -14.33 -1.32 -4.14
CA ARG A 138 -13.30 -1.57 -3.13
C ARG A 138 -13.20 -3.07 -2.84
N ARG A 139 -11.97 -3.57 -2.87
CA ARG A 139 -11.62 -4.94 -2.45
C ARG A 139 -10.55 -4.86 -1.40
N MET A 140 -10.85 -5.32 -0.19
CA MET A 140 -9.96 -5.27 0.96
C MET A 140 -9.74 -6.66 1.53
N LEU A 141 -8.48 -6.96 1.87
CA LEU A 141 -8.07 -8.11 2.64
C LEU A 141 -7.29 -7.60 3.86
N SER A 142 -7.78 -7.90 5.06
CA SER A 142 -7.09 -7.62 6.32
C SER A 142 -6.55 -8.91 6.91
N SER A 143 -5.24 -8.97 7.16
CA SER A 143 -4.58 -10.10 7.81
C SER A 143 -4.05 -9.64 9.17
N GLN A 144 -4.73 -10.05 10.23
CA GLN A 144 -4.43 -9.63 11.59
C GLN A 144 -3.65 -10.72 12.34
N VAL A 145 -2.49 -10.38 12.86
CA VAL A 145 -1.67 -11.27 13.70
C VAL A 145 -1.68 -10.71 15.12
N VAL A 146 -2.15 -11.51 16.08
CA VAL A 146 -2.27 -11.11 17.48
C VAL A 146 -1.14 -11.72 18.29
N GLY A 147 -0.43 -10.89 19.07
CA GLY A 147 0.60 -11.35 19.98
C GLY A 147 0.02 -12.14 21.16
N GLN A 148 0.82 -13.05 21.73
CA GLN A 148 0.38 -13.99 22.76
C GLN A 148 -0.20 -13.28 24.01
N ASP A 149 0.35 -12.14 24.40
CA ASP A 149 -0.09 -11.33 25.54
C ASP A 149 -1.42 -10.58 25.31
N ALA A 150 -1.83 -10.41 24.06
CA ALA A 150 -3.11 -9.78 23.72
C ALA A 150 -4.26 -10.81 23.74
N ILE A 151 -3.96 -12.08 23.44
CA ILE A 151 -4.92 -13.20 23.51
C ILE A 151 -5.33 -13.46 24.96
N SER A 152 -4.41 -13.36 25.92
CA SER A 152 -4.68 -13.56 27.35
C SER A 152 -5.56 -12.46 27.96
N LYS A 153 -5.56 -11.23 27.41
CA LYS A 153 -6.40 -10.11 27.87
C LYS A 153 -7.81 -10.10 27.29
N GLN A 154 -8.07 -10.82 26.22
CA GLN A 154 -9.42 -10.99 25.63
C GLN A 154 -10.18 -12.21 26.18
N ALA A 155 -9.53 -13.06 26.98
CA ALA A 155 -10.17 -14.20 27.62
C ALA A 155 -10.91 -13.77 28.90
N HIS A 156 -12.23 -13.65 28.84
CA HIS A 156 -13.11 -13.76 30.03
C HIS A 156 -13.35 -15.25 30.38
N PRO A 157 -13.58 -15.58 31.66
CA PRO A 157 -13.53 -16.95 32.16
C PRO A 157 -14.78 -17.71 31.71
N GLY A 158 -14.65 -18.70 30.84
CA GLY A 158 -15.80 -19.55 30.51
C GLY A 158 -15.69 -20.52 29.36
N ILE A 159 -14.66 -20.45 28.51
CA ILE A 159 -14.54 -21.41 27.41
C ILE A 159 -13.16 -22.07 27.45
N ALA A 160 -13.15 -23.28 27.98
CA ALA A 160 -11.97 -24.13 28.07
C ALA A 160 -11.34 -24.32 26.68
N SER A 161 -10.06 -23.95 26.59
CA SER A 161 -9.20 -24.19 25.45
C SER A 161 -9.07 -25.70 25.19
N LYS A 162 -9.37 -26.14 23.97
CA LYS A 162 -8.74 -27.32 23.39
C LYS A 162 -7.72 -26.83 22.38
N GLU A 163 -6.48 -26.70 22.84
CA GLU A 163 -5.33 -26.45 21.99
C GLU A 163 -5.12 -27.63 21.04
N HIS A 164 -5.19 -27.39 19.73
CA HIS A 164 -4.52 -28.22 18.73
C HIS A 164 -3.43 -27.36 18.09
N VAL A 165 -2.22 -27.44 18.65
CA VAL A 165 -1.01 -26.84 18.08
C VAL A 165 -0.43 -27.84 17.08
N THR A 166 -0.68 -27.64 15.78
CA THR A 166 0.05 -28.37 14.74
C THR A 166 1.42 -27.70 14.56
N ARG A 167 2.46 -28.29 15.17
CA ARG A 167 3.86 -27.95 14.89
C ARG A 167 4.26 -28.53 13.54
N TYR A 168 4.74 -27.70 12.63
CA TYR A 168 5.52 -28.17 11.48
C TYR A 168 7.00 -28.31 11.92
N LYS A 169 7.60 -29.46 11.58
CA LYS A 169 9.03 -29.74 11.74
C LYS A 169 9.83 -29.11 10.62
#